data_AF-A0A0A5I1T5-F1
#
_entry.id   AF-A0A0A5I1T5-F1
#
_cell.length_a   1.000
_cell.length_b   1.000
_cell.length_c   1.000
_cell.angle_alpha   90.00
_cell.angle_beta   90.00
_cell.angle_gamma   90.00
#
_symmetry.space_group_name_H-M   'P 1'
#
loop_
_entity.id
_entity.type
_entity.pdbx_description
1 polymer ?
#
loop_
_entity_poly.entity_id
_entity_poly.type
_entity_poly.pdbx_seq_one_letter_code
_entity_poly.pdbx_strand_id
1 'polypeptide(L)'
;MKLSELQNHIKEFDYAPEQSEHYFLKLIEEVGELSEAIRSDTGGQPSFEELKGSVAEELYNVLYYVCALANIHGVDLEATHTMKEVLNKEKYNR
;
A
#
# COMPACT_ATOMS: atom_id res chain seq x y z
N MET A 1 12.49 -6.85 0.92
CA MET A 1 12.03 -5.57 1.48
C MET A 1 11.07 -5.87 2.62
N LYS A 2 11.36 -5.39 3.83
CA LYS A 2 10.42 -5.43 4.96
C LYS A 2 9.43 -4.27 4.87
N LEU A 3 8.28 -4.37 5.54
CA LEU A 3 7.27 -3.31 5.51
C LEU A 3 7.78 -2.02 6.15
N SER A 4 8.51 -2.12 7.25
CA SER A 4 9.16 -0.98 7.90
C SER A 4 10.24 -0.33 7.03
N GLU A 5 10.99 -1.12 6.25
CA GLU A 5 11.99 -0.59 5.30
C GLU A 5 11.31 0.18 4.17
N LEU A 6 10.23 -0.37 3.59
CA LEU A 6 9.43 0.32 2.57
C LEU A 6 8.86 1.63 3.11
N GLN A 7 8.24 1.56 4.29
CA GLN A 7 7.58 2.70 4.91
C GLN A 7 8.60 3.83 5.21
N ASN A 8 9.77 3.50 5.75
CA ASN A 8 10.85 4.46 5.98
C ASN A 8 11.38 5.04 4.68
N HIS A 9 11.60 4.21 3.67
CA HIS A 9 12.10 4.66 2.38
C HIS A 9 11.15 5.67 1.72
N ILE A 10 9.84 5.40 1.69
CA ILE A 10 8.83 6.34 1.17
C ILE A 10 8.89 7.68 1.93
N LYS A 11 9.01 7.62 3.26
CA LYS A 11 9.05 8.83 4.11
C LYS A 11 10.24 9.75 3.80
N GLU A 12 11.35 9.21 3.31
CA GLU A 12 12.56 10.00 3.00
C GLU A 12 12.35 11.01 1.87
N PHE A 13 11.44 10.73 0.93
CA PHE A 13 11.21 11.56 -0.25
C PHE A 13 9.76 12.02 -0.44
N ASP A 14 8.80 11.38 0.23
CA ASP A 14 7.38 11.73 0.16
C ASP A 14 6.76 11.76 1.57
N TYR A 15 6.83 12.94 2.18
CA TYR A 15 6.28 13.19 3.52
C TYR A 15 5.88 14.66 3.69
N ALA A 16 4.59 14.93 3.54
CA ALA A 16 3.97 16.24 3.73
C ALA A 16 2.83 16.14 4.78
N PRO A 17 3.13 16.15 6.09
CA PRO A 17 2.15 15.91 7.15
C PRO A 17 0.97 16.91 7.13
N GLU A 18 1.18 18.11 6.61
CA GLU A 18 0.13 19.12 6.41
C GLU A 18 -0.85 18.81 5.27
N GLN A 19 -0.56 17.79 4.44
CA GLN A 19 -1.36 17.41 3.28
C GLN A 19 -2.01 16.02 3.42
N SER A 20 -2.43 15.64 4.63
CA SER A 20 -3.01 14.31 4.87
C SER A 20 -4.16 13.90 3.92
N GLU A 21 -5.02 14.85 3.53
CA GLU A 21 -6.11 14.61 2.57
C GLU A 21 -5.59 14.25 1.18
N HIS A 22 -4.46 14.82 0.73
CA HIS A 22 -3.84 14.51 -0.56
C HIS A 22 -3.50 13.02 -0.66
N TYR A 23 -2.87 12.46 0.37
CA TYR A 23 -2.50 11.04 0.40
C TYR A 23 -3.72 10.12 0.40
N PHE A 24 -4.82 10.52 1.03
CA PHE A 24 -6.05 9.75 1.00
C PHE A 24 -6.69 9.77 -0.39
N LEU A 25 -6.76 10.95 -1.03
CA LEU A 25 -7.28 11.06 -2.39
C LEU A 25 -6.46 10.22 -3.38
N LYS A 26 -5.13 10.29 -3.28
CA LYS A 26 -4.22 9.46 -4.07
C LYS A 26 -4.46 7.97 -3.86
N LEU A 27 -4.62 7.50 -2.61
CA LEU A 27 -4.99 6.10 -2.34
C LEU A 27 -6.26 5.70 -3.10
N ILE A 28 -7.29 6.55 -3.10
CA ILE A 28 -8.55 6.25 -3.79
C ILE A 28 -8.37 6.23 -5.31
N GLU A 29 -7.53 7.11 -5.87
CA GLU A 29 -7.17 7.10 -7.29
C GLU A 29 -6.52 5.75 -7.68
N GLU A 30 -5.49 5.31 -6.95
CA GLU A 30 -4.80 4.04 -7.25
C GLU A 30 -5.71 2.81 -7.06
N VAL A 31 -6.66 2.86 -6.13
CA VAL A 31 -7.69 1.82 -6.01
C VAL A 31 -8.60 1.79 -7.24
N GLY A 32 -8.88 2.95 -7.84
CA GLY A 32 -9.60 3.07 -9.11
C GLY A 32 -8.82 2.46 -10.28
N GLU A 33 -7.52 2.78 -10.39
CA GLU A 33 -6.63 2.22 -11.42
C GLU A 33 -6.48 0.71 -11.26
N LEU A 34 -6.33 0.21 -10.03
CA LEU A 34 -6.34 -1.22 -9.73
C LEU A 34 -7.65 -1.89 -10.17
N SER A 35 -8.80 -1.24 -9.94
CA SER A 35 -10.09 -1.75 -10.41
C SER A 35 -10.14 -1.85 -11.94
N GLU A 36 -9.51 -0.91 -12.66
CA GLU A 36 -9.42 -0.96 -14.11
C GLU A 36 -8.47 -2.05 -14.60
N ALA A 37 -7.30 -2.21 -14.00
CA ALA A 37 -6.34 -3.26 -14.33
C ALA A 37 -6.93 -4.66 -14.16
N ILE A 38 -7.60 -4.91 -13.03
CA ILE A 38 -8.28 -6.20 -12.77
C ILE A 38 -9.39 -6.44 -13.81
N ARG A 39 -10.19 -5.42 -14.13
CA ARG A 39 -11.24 -5.53 -15.17
C ARG A 39 -10.67 -5.82 -16.55
N SER A 40 -9.46 -5.36 -16.82
CA SER A 40 -8.76 -5.51 -18.10
C SER A 40 -7.98 -6.82 -18.23
N ASP A 41 -8.04 -7.69 -17.21
CA ASP A 41 -7.37 -9.01 -17.17
C ASP A 41 -5.84 -8.92 -17.34
N THR A 42 -5.23 -7.83 -16.88
CA THR A 42 -3.76 -7.61 -16.91
C THR A 42 -3.05 -8.23 -15.70
N GLY A 43 -3.51 -9.43 -15.31
CA GLY A 43 -2.97 -10.18 -14.17
C GLY A 43 -1.66 -10.92 -14.46
N GLY A 44 -1.03 -11.44 -13.41
CA GLY A 44 0.24 -12.16 -13.49
C GLY A 44 1.46 -11.27 -13.18
N GLN A 45 2.66 -11.83 -13.35
CA GLN A 45 3.91 -11.08 -13.17
C GLN A 45 4.33 -10.49 -14.52
N PRO A 46 4.27 -9.16 -14.71
CA PRO A 46 4.61 -8.53 -15.99
C PRO A 46 6.13 -8.49 -16.21
N SER A 47 6.55 -8.38 -17.48
CA SER A 47 7.87 -7.84 -17.83
C SER A 47 7.97 -6.34 -17.51
N PHE A 48 9.14 -5.75 -17.69
CA PHE A 48 9.29 -4.30 -17.48
C PHE A 48 8.44 -3.48 -18.47
N GLU A 49 8.34 -3.94 -19.72
CA GLU A 49 7.55 -3.30 -20.78
C GLU A 49 6.03 -3.42 -20.54
N GLU A 50 5.62 -4.47 -19.84
CA GLU A 50 4.22 -4.78 -19.50
C GLU A 50 3.80 -4.22 -18.14
N LEU A 51 4.73 -3.65 -17.35
CA LEU A 51 4.46 -3.19 -15.99
C LEU A 51 3.35 -2.14 -15.96
N LYS A 52 3.34 -1.24 -16.95
CA LYS A 52 2.43 -0.10 -16.98
C LYS A 52 0.96 -0.51 -17.13
N GLY A 53 0.10 -0.15 -16.18
CA GLY A 53 -1.33 -0.51 -16.13
C GLY A 53 -1.59 -1.98 -15.79
N SER A 54 -0.57 -2.68 -15.30
CA SER A 54 -0.71 -4.07 -14.85
C SER A 54 -1.28 -4.14 -13.44
N VAL A 55 -1.92 -5.26 -13.11
CA VAL A 55 -2.36 -5.52 -11.73
C VAL A 55 -1.19 -5.44 -10.73
N ALA A 56 0.03 -5.77 -11.15
CA ALA A 56 1.22 -5.72 -10.31
C ALA A 56 1.63 -4.27 -9.95
N GLU A 57 1.60 -3.36 -10.94
CA GLU A 57 1.86 -1.94 -10.70
C GLU A 57 0.80 -1.34 -9.78
N GLU A 58 -0.48 -1.56 -10.08
CA GLU A 58 -1.54 -0.91 -9.31
C GLU A 58 -1.66 -1.44 -7.88
N LEU A 59 -1.40 -2.74 -7.65
CA LEU A 59 -1.27 -3.27 -6.29
C LEU A 59 -0.12 -2.60 -5.53
N TYR A 60 0.99 -2.32 -6.21
CA TYR A 60 2.12 -1.63 -5.61
C TYR A 60 1.79 -0.16 -5.33
N ASN A 61 1.09 0.54 -6.22
CA ASN A 61 0.65 1.93 -6.03
C ASN A 61 -0.30 2.04 -4.82
N VAL A 62 -1.23 1.10 -4.66
CA VAL A 62 -2.07 1.00 -3.46
C VAL A 62 -1.23 0.76 -2.21
N LEU A 63 -0.29 -0.19 -2.23
CA LEU A 63 0.62 -0.45 -1.11
C LEU A 63 1.45 0.80 -0.75
N TYR A 64 1.92 1.54 -1.76
CA TYR A 64 2.67 2.77 -1.58
C TYR A 64 1.87 3.79 -0.78
N TYR A 65 0.62 4.08 -1.18
CA TYR A 65 -0.19 5.08 -0.47
C TYR A 65 -0.70 4.58 0.89
N VAL A 66 -0.83 3.27 1.11
CA VAL A 66 -1.03 2.71 2.46
C VAL A 66 0.16 3.04 3.37
N CYS A 67 1.39 2.83 2.89
CA CYS A 67 2.60 3.18 3.64
C CYS A 67 2.74 4.70 3.85
N ALA A 68 2.44 5.51 2.83
CA ALA A 68 2.48 6.97 2.93
C ALA A 68 1.47 7.48 3.98
N LEU A 69 0.23 7.00 3.96
CA LEU A 69 -0.77 7.32 4.99
C LEU A 69 -0.34 6.87 6.38
N ALA A 70 0.26 5.68 6.51
CA ALA A 70 0.81 5.24 7.78
C ALA A 70 1.86 6.22 8.31
N ASN A 71 2.76 6.73 7.45
CA ASN A 71 3.72 7.76 7.83
C ASN A 71 3.06 9.06 8.30
N ILE A 72 2.05 9.54 7.56
CA ILE A 72 1.31 10.77 7.86
C ILE A 72 0.59 10.67 9.21
N HIS A 73 0.06 9.49 9.53
CA HIS A 73 -0.69 9.26 10.78
C HIS A 73 0.18 8.69 11.92
N GLY A 74 1.50 8.57 11.74
CA GLY A 74 2.40 8.06 12.79
C GLY A 74 2.16 6.60 13.14
N VAL A 75 1.69 5.80 12.18
CA VAL A 75 1.41 4.37 12.34
C VAL A 75 2.63 3.56 11.91
N ASP A 76 3.07 2.62 12.75
CA ASP A 76 4.03 1.57 12.37
C ASP A 76 3.26 0.34 11.88
N LEU A 77 3.30 0.06 10.57
CA LEU A 77 2.55 -1.04 9.99
C LEU A 77 3.07 -2.42 10.41
N GLU A 78 4.37 -2.59 10.67
CA GLU A 78 4.96 -3.87 11.09
C GLU A 78 4.59 -4.19 12.55
N ALA A 79 4.65 -3.20 13.42
CA ALA A 79 4.14 -3.33 14.80
C ALA A 79 2.63 -3.61 14.79
N THR A 80 1.87 -2.91 13.95
CA THR A 80 0.42 -3.11 13.79
C THR A 80 0.10 -4.51 13.30
N HIS A 81 0.85 -5.04 12.33
CA HIS A 81 0.74 -6.41 11.85
C HIS A 81 0.90 -7.42 13.00
N THR A 82 1.93 -7.24 13.83
CA THR A 82 2.16 -8.11 15.00
C THR A 82 0.99 -8.09 15.98
N MET A 83 0.46 -6.90 16.30
CA MET A 83 -0.71 -6.76 17.18
C MET A 83 -1.97 -7.42 16.58
N LYS A 84 -2.17 -7.25 15.27
CA LYS A 84 -3.30 -7.83 14.54
C LYS A 84 -3.27 -9.35 14.51
N GLU A 85 -2.10 -9.96 14.39
CA GLU A 85 -1.95 -11.41 14.44
C GLU A 85 -2.32 -11.99 15.81
N VAL A 86 -1.94 -11.33 16.91
CA VAL A 86 -2.36 -11.74 18.26
C VAL A 86 -3.89 -11.70 18.39
N LEU A 87 -4.51 -10.59 18.00
CA LEU A 87 -5.98 -10.44 18.04
C LEU A 87 -6.71 -11.46 17.15
N ASN A 88 -6.15 -11.78 15.99
CA ASN A 88 -6.74 -12.77 15.08
C ASN A 88 -6.67 -14.19 15.67
N LYS A 89 -5.57 -14.55 16.32
CA LYS A 89 -5.41 -15.85 17.00
C LYS A 89 -6.42 -16.01 18.14
N GLU A 90 -6.59 -14.97 18.96
CA GLU A 90 -7.59 -14.96 20.03
C GLU A 90 -9.01 -15.09 19.48
N LYS A 91 -9.34 -14.36 18.41
CA LYS A 91 -10.70 -14.33 17.83
C LYS A 91 -11.07 -15.63 17.11
N TYR A 92 -10.13 -16.21 16.37
CA TYR A 92 -10.39 -17.37 15.50
C TYR A 92 -9.84 -18.69 16.05
N ASN A 93 -9.28 -18.66 17.26
CA ASN A 93 -8.68 -19.80 17.95
C ASN A 93 -7.67 -20.56 17.08
N ARG A 94 -6.74 -19.80 16.49
CA ARG A 94 -5.63 -20.29 15.65
C ARG A 94 -4.31 -20.24 16.39
#